data_AF-A0A835Z417-F1
#
_entry.id   AF-A0A835Z417-F1
#
_cell.length_a   1.000
_cell.length_b   1.000
_cell.length_c   1.000
_cell.angle_alpha   90.00
_cell.angle_beta   90.00
_cell.angle_gamma   90.00
#
_symmetry.space_group_name_H-M   'P 1'
#
loop_
_entity.id
_entity.type
_entity.pdbx_description
1 polymer ?
#
loop_
_entity_poly.entity_id
_entity_poly.type
_entity_poly.pdbx_seq_one_letter_code
_entity_poly.pdbx_strand_id
1 'polypeptide(L)'
;MDAILMPFNIGGSILVPGSGMHWATMVVYPKLGRIEYVDSGPAWGNPSAWHVVAAFLNRYFREAYGCDYPHRWTFFDHRDNAPQQSDGSACGYFALMAVDHIMDELPLAYTMADIANFRRRVALSIINGRIAD
;
A
#
# COMPACT_ATOMS: atom_id res chain seq x y z
N MET A 1 -8.12 -14.33 -3.86
CA MET A 1 -7.18 -14.26 -2.73
C MET A 1 -7.80 -13.35 -1.68
N ASP A 2 -7.89 -13.77 -0.42
CA ASP A 2 -8.51 -12.93 0.63
C ASP A 2 -7.45 -12.00 1.22
N ALA A 3 -7.37 -10.78 0.70
CA ALA A 3 -6.45 -9.74 1.16
C ALA A 3 -7.21 -8.51 1.65
N ILE A 4 -6.63 -7.80 2.61
CA ILE A 4 -7.08 -6.48 3.05
C ILE A 4 -6.16 -5.45 2.42
N LEU A 5 -6.75 -4.56 1.62
CA LEU A 5 -6.05 -3.47 0.95
C LEU A 5 -6.08 -2.25 1.87
N MET A 6 -4.91 -1.76 2.26
CA MET A 6 -4.79 -0.70 3.24
C MET A 6 -3.92 0.44 2.72
N PRO A 7 -4.45 1.33 1.85
CA PRO A 7 -3.81 2.61 1.59
C PRO A 7 -3.91 3.49 2.86
N PHE A 8 -2.81 4.14 3.24
CA PHE A 8 -2.80 5.04 4.40
C PHE A 8 -1.93 6.27 4.16
N ASN A 9 -2.31 7.35 4.82
CA ASN A 9 -1.58 8.60 4.78
C ASN A 9 -0.57 8.65 5.93
N ILE A 10 0.70 8.93 5.62
CA ILE A 10 1.80 8.99 6.61
C ILE A 10 1.99 10.43 7.15
N GLY A 11 1.24 11.40 6.63
CA GLY A 11 1.47 12.81 6.92
C GLY A 11 2.77 13.33 6.29
N GLY A 12 3.00 14.64 6.38
CA GLY A 12 4.09 15.30 5.68
C GLY A 12 5.45 15.05 6.31
N SER A 13 6.39 14.54 5.52
CA SER A 13 7.81 14.65 5.82
C SER A 13 8.24 16.12 5.63
N ILE A 14 8.97 16.67 6.60
CA ILE A 14 9.52 18.04 6.52
C ILE A 14 10.59 18.20 5.41
N LEU A 15 10.95 17.10 4.74
CA LEU A 15 12.07 17.00 3.81
C LEU A 15 11.66 17.20 2.34
N VAL A 16 10.36 17.26 2.05
CA VAL A 16 9.84 17.56 0.70
C VAL A 16 8.98 18.82 0.77
N PRO A 17 9.49 19.98 0.32
CA PRO A 17 8.72 21.22 0.30
C PRO A 17 7.42 21.05 -0.50
N GLY A 18 6.27 21.26 0.14
CA GLY A 18 4.95 21.22 -0.49
C GLY A 18 4.12 19.95 -0.28
N SER A 19 4.63 18.90 0.38
CA SER A 19 3.87 17.67 0.67
C SER A 19 3.59 17.50 2.15
N GLY A 20 2.52 18.13 2.65
CA GLY A 20 1.96 17.84 3.98
C GLY A 20 1.28 16.46 4.09
N MET A 21 1.12 15.76 2.98
CA MET A 21 0.40 14.49 2.87
C MET A 21 1.14 13.56 1.92
N HIS A 22 1.40 12.34 2.37
CA HIS A 22 2.05 11.29 1.60
C HIS A 22 1.27 9.99 1.75
N TRP A 23 1.04 9.30 0.64
CA TRP A 23 0.31 8.03 0.62
C TRP A 23 1.27 6.86 0.43
N ALA A 24 1.15 5.87 1.29
CA ALA A 24 1.76 4.55 1.12
C ALA A 24 0.67 3.48 1.21
N THR A 25 1.04 2.22 1.01
CA THR A 25 0.06 1.13 1.05
C THR A 25 0.61 -0.11 1.72
N MET A 26 -0.28 -0.87 2.34
CA MET A 26 -0.05 -2.22 2.80
C MET A 26 -1.04 -3.18 2.18
N VAL A 27 -0.57 -4.36 1.78
CA VAL A 27 -1.40 -5.50 1.43
C VAL A 27 -1.26 -6.53 2.53
N VAL A 28 -2.35 -6.79 3.25
CA VAL A 28 -2.38 -7.73 4.36
C VAL A 28 -3.04 -9.02 3.90
N TYR A 29 -2.40 -10.14 4.16
CA TYR A 29 -2.90 -11.49 3.94
C TYR A 29 -3.10 -12.18 5.29
N PRO A 30 -4.28 -12.03 5.93
CA PRO A 30 -4.49 -12.54 7.29
C PRO A 30 -4.24 -14.06 7.37
N LYS A 31 -4.82 -14.82 6.44
CA LYS A 31 -4.69 -16.29 6.39
C LYS A 31 -3.24 -16.78 6.22
N LEU A 32 -2.34 -15.92 5.74
CA LEU A 32 -0.92 -16.23 5.56
C LEU A 32 -0.05 -15.63 6.68
N GLY A 33 -0.61 -14.78 7.54
CA GLY A 33 0.19 -13.98 8.47
C GLY A 33 1.23 -13.13 7.73
N ARG A 34 0.88 -12.54 6.58
CA ARG A 34 1.81 -11.76 5.74
C ARG A 34 1.33 -10.32 5.57
N ILE A 35 2.25 -9.37 5.68
CA ILE A 35 2.02 -7.95 5.38
C ILE A 35 3.10 -7.50 4.41
N GLU A 36 2.69 -6.91 3.29
CA GLU A 36 3.57 -6.32 2.29
C GLU A 36 3.39 -4.81 2.31
N TYR A 37 4.49 -4.05 2.34
CA TYR A 37 4.50 -2.58 2.40
C TYR A 37 5.20 -1.98 1.19
N VAL A 38 4.55 -1.00 0.57
CA VAL A 38 5.10 -0.26 -0.57
C VAL A 38 4.99 1.24 -0.33
N ASP A 39 6.09 1.92 -0.60
CA ASP A 39 6.23 3.36 -0.46
C ASP A 39 7.04 3.94 -1.62
N SER A 40 6.41 4.86 -2.37
CA SER A 40 7.01 5.56 -3.50
C SER A 40 7.68 6.88 -3.13
N GLY A 41 7.63 7.28 -1.86
CA GLY A 41 8.14 8.55 -1.38
C GLY A 41 9.64 8.56 -1.09
N PRO A 42 10.33 9.68 -1.34
CA PRO A 42 11.79 9.78 -1.19
C PRO A 42 12.29 9.71 0.27
N ALA A 43 11.38 9.83 1.25
CA ALA A 43 11.70 9.88 2.68
C ALA A 43 11.38 8.59 3.43
N TRP A 44 11.13 7.48 2.72
CA TRP A 44 10.96 6.13 3.26
C TRP A 44 9.84 5.94 4.30
N GLY A 45 8.84 6.84 4.30
CA GLY A 45 7.59 6.76 5.04
C GLY A 45 7.70 6.20 6.46
N ASN A 46 6.92 5.15 6.75
CA ASN A 46 6.81 4.57 8.09
C ASN A 46 6.68 3.03 8.01
N PRO A 47 7.80 2.31 7.74
CA PRO A 47 7.78 0.85 7.69
C PRO A 47 7.28 0.26 9.02
N SER A 48 7.54 0.91 10.16
CA SER A 48 7.09 0.45 11.48
C SER A 48 5.57 0.39 11.64
N ALA A 49 4.79 1.01 10.74
CA ALA A 49 3.32 0.99 10.78
C ALA A 49 2.74 -0.44 10.71
N TRP A 50 3.48 -1.43 10.18
CA TRP A 50 3.01 -2.82 10.12
C TRP A 50 2.76 -3.41 11.51
N HIS A 51 3.53 -2.99 12.53
CA HIS A 51 3.33 -3.43 13.92
C HIS A 51 1.98 -2.99 14.47
N VAL A 52 1.53 -1.79 14.10
CA VAL A 52 0.22 -1.25 14.51
C VAL A 52 -0.91 -2.07 13.88
N VAL A 53 -0.78 -2.37 12.58
CA VAL A 53 -1.74 -3.20 11.84
C VAL A 53 -1.79 -4.63 12.42
N ALA A 54 -0.63 -5.26 12.65
CA ALA A 54 -0.53 -6.59 13.24
C ALA A 54 -1.14 -6.63 14.67
N ALA A 55 -0.83 -5.63 15.51
CA ALA A 55 -1.39 -5.54 16.86
C ALA A 55 -2.91 -5.35 16.83
N PHE A 56 -3.41 -4.49 15.94
CA PHE A 56 -4.85 -4.29 15.74
C PHE A 56 -5.55 -5.59 15.33
N LEU A 57 -5.02 -6.30 14.33
CA LEU A 57 -5.62 -7.55 13.86
C LEU A 57 -5.60 -8.66 14.93
N ASN A 58 -4.51 -8.78 15.69
CA ASN A 58 -4.42 -9.71 16.81
C ASN A 58 -5.47 -9.40 17.88
N ARG A 59 -5.63 -8.11 18.23
CA ARG A 59 -6.63 -7.66 19.19
C ARG A 59 -8.05 -7.94 18.68
N TYR A 60 -8.35 -7.55 17.45
CA TYR A 60 -9.65 -7.75 16.82
C TYR A 60 -10.04 -9.23 16.81
N PHE A 61 -9.10 -10.11 16.43
CA PHE A 61 -9.33 -11.54 16.41
C PHE A 61 -9.61 -12.11 17.81
N ARG A 62 -8.84 -11.69 18.82
CA ARG A 62 -9.06 -12.10 20.20
C ARG A 62 -10.42 -11.66 20.73
N GLU A 63 -10.83 -10.42 20.43
CA GLU A 63 -12.13 -9.90 20.84
C GLU A 63 -13.30 -10.62 20.13
N ALA A 64 -13.13 -10.95 18.84
CA ALA A 64 -14.16 -11.59 18.05
C ALA A 64 -14.31 -13.10 18.32
N TYR A 65 -13.21 -13.80 18.58
CA TYR A 65 -13.17 -15.27 18.64
C TYR A 65 -12.75 -15.84 20.00
N GLY A 66 -12.33 -15.01 20.94
CA GLY A 66 -11.95 -15.43 22.30
C GLY A 66 -10.63 -16.22 22.36
N CYS A 67 -9.83 -16.22 21.30
CA CYS A 67 -8.54 -16.92 21.23
C CYS A 67 -7.47 -16.08 20.53
N ASP A 68 -6.21 -16.49 20.66
CA ASP A 68 -5.10 -15.79 20.03
C ASP A 68 -5.07 -16.00 18.50
N TYR A 69 -4.54 -15.00 17.79
CA TYR A 69 -4.36 -15.09 16.35
C TYR A 69 -3.43 -16.27 16.00
N PRO A 70 -3.83 -17.18 15.10
CA PRO A 70 -3.14 -18.44 14.92
C PRO A 70 -1.82 -18.34 14.11
N HIS A 71 -1.57 -17.21 13.44
CA HIS A 71 -0.39 -17.03 12.59
C HIS A 71 0.60 -16.02 13.16
N ARG A 72 1.89 -16.25 12.93
CA ARG A 72 2.92 -15.24 13.16
C ARG A 72 2.99 -14.30 11.95
N TRP A 73 2.99 -13.00 12.21
CA TRP A 73 3.14 -11.99 11.16
C TRP A 73 4.56 -11.99 10.57
N THR A 74 4.63 -11.95 9.25
CA THR A 74 5.82 -11.75 8.41
C THR A 74 5.66 -10.44 7.65
N PHE A 75 6.74 -9.69 7.54
CA PHE A 75 6.76 -8.36 6.94
C PHE A 75 7.68 -8.35 5.73
N PHE A 76 7.15 -7.88 4.60
CA PHE A 76 7.87 -7.69 3.36
C PHE A 76 7.88 -6.20 3.04
N ASP A 77 9.08 -5.63 3.01
CA ASP A 77 9.30 -4.23 2.68
C ASP A 77 9.83 -4.11 1.26
N HIS A 78 9.08 -3.45 0.39
CA HIS A 78 9.44 -3.30 -1.02
C HIS A 78 10.33 -2.07 -1.29
N ARG A 79 10.93 -1.44 -0.28
CA ARG A 79 11.76 -0.23 -0.47
C ARG A 79 12.84 -0.35 -1.54
N ASP A 80 13.43 -1.53 -1.72
CA ASP A 80 14.58 -1.72 -2.62
C ASP A 80 14.15 -1.96 -4.08
N ASN A 81 12.89 -2.32 -4.32
CA ASN A 81 12.36 -2.64 -5.64
C ASN A 81 11.12 -1.82 -6.03
N ALA A 82 10.56 -1.02 -5.12
CA ALA A 82 9.41 -0.18 -5.39
C ALA A 82 9.81 1.01 -6.28
N PRO A 83 9.07 1.25 -7.38
CA PRO A 83 9.20 2.46 -8.18
C PRO A 83 9.03 3.72 -7.32
N GLN A 84 9.93 4.69 -7.51
CA GLN A 84 9.93 5.95 -6.77
C GLN A 84 9.24 7.06 -7.56
N GLN A 85 8.48 7.89 -6.86
CA GLN A 85 7.84 9.06 -7.45
C GLN A 85 8.83 10.24 -7.54
N SER A 86 8.69 11.06 -8.57
CA SER A 86 9.47 12.31 -8.72
C SER A 86 8.67 13.57 -8.44
N ASP A 87 7.37 13.46 -8.14
CA ASP A 87 6.50 14.58 -7.76
C ASP A 87 5.60 14.23 -6.56
N GLY A 88 5.13 15.23 -5.80
CA GLY A 88 4.32 15.01 -4.60
C GLY A 88 2.86 14.58 -4.85
N SER A 89 2.38 14.63 -6.09
CA SER A 89 0.99 14.36 -6.48
C SER A 89 0.75 12.92 -6.95
N ALA A 90 1.82 12.15 -7.18
CA ALA A 90 1.75 10.81 -7.73
C ALA A 90 1.61 9.70 -6.67
N CYS A 91 1.95 9.96 -5.39
CA CYS A 91 1.95 8.94 -4.32
C CYS A 91 0.68 8.07 -4.27
N GLY A 92 -0.51 8.68 -4.39
CA GLY A 92 -1.77 7.93 -4.39
C GLY A 92 -1.90 6.95 -5.56
N TYR A 93 -1.39 7.31 -6.74
CA TYR A 93 -1.40 6.43 -7.91
C TYR A 93 -0.36 5.31 -7.80
N PHE A 94 0.83 5.61 -7.26
CA PHE A 94 1.82 4.57 -6.96
C PHE A 94 1.27 3.56 -5.93
N ALA A 95 0.58 4.03 -4.89
CA ALA A 95 -0.07 3.17 -3.90
C ALA A 95 -1.15 2.27 -4.53
N LEU A 96 -1.97 2.80 -5.45
CA LEU A 96 -2.97 2.01 -6.17
C LEU A 96 -2.32 0.95 -7.08
N MET A 97 -1.33 1.33 -7.88
CA MET A 97 -0.67 0.40 -8.80
C MET A 97 0.15 -0.65 -8.06
N ALA A 98 0.73 -0.31 -6.91
CA ALA A 98 1.40 -1.28 -6.04
C ALA A 98 0.44 -2.39 -5.62
N VAL A 99 -0.75 -2.02 -5.16
CA VAL A 99 -1.79 -2.98 -4.78
C VAL A 99 -2.21 -3.83 -5.98
N ASP A 100 -2.47 -3.21 -7.13
CA ASP A 100 -2.87 -3.90 -8.36
C ASP A 100 -1.85 -4.99 -8.76
N HIS A 101 -0.56 -4.64 -8.80
CA HIS A 101 0.49 -5.59 -9.17
C HIS A 101 0.71 -6.67 -8.10
N ILE A 102 0.73 -6.31 -6.82
CA ILE A 102 0.92 -7.29 -5.73
C ILE A 102 -0.21 -8.33 -5.73
N MET A 103 -1.46 -7.88 -5.94
CA MET A 103 -2.62 -8.77 -5.95
C MET A 103 -2.62 -9.75 -7.12
N ASP A 104 -2.01 -9.37 -8.24
CA ASP A 104 -1.84 -10.20 -9.44
C ASP A 104 -0.48 -10.94 -9.46
N GLU A 105 0.30 -10.87 -8.38
CA GLU A 105 1.65 -11.45 -8.27
C GLU A 105 2.61 -10.97 -9.39
N LEU A 106 2.43 -9.73 -9.84
CA LEU A 106 3.23 -9.08 -10.88
C LEU A 106 4.38 -8.25 -10.26
N PRO A 107 5.53 -8.14 -10.97
CA PRO A 107 6.60 -7.23 -10.56
C PRO A 107 6.14 -5.78 -10.53
N LEU A 108 6.64 -4.99 -9.57
CA LEU A 108 6.43 -3.54 -9.50
C LEU A 108 7.22 -2.80 -10.61
N ALA A 109 6.84 -2.99 -11.87
CA ALA A 109 7.60 -2.57 -13.05
C ALA A 109 7.13 -1.25 -13.69
N TYR A 110 6.24 -0.51 -13.03
CA TYR A 110 5.73 0.78 -13.50
C TYR A 110 6.65 1.95 -13.13
N THR A 111 6.48 3.10 -13.79
CA THR A 111 7.36 4.27 -13.64
C THR A 111 6.57 5.58 -13.59
N MET A 112 7.28 6.68 -13.34
CA MET A 112 6.72 8.04 -13.44
C MET A 112 6.12 8.34 -14.82
N ALA A 113 6.63 7.75 -15.90
CA ALA A 113 6.10 7.98 -17.25
C ALA A 113 4.67 7.44 -17.42
N ASP A 114 4.30 6.43 -16.63
CA ASP A 114 3.01 5.75 -16.73
C ASP A 114 1.89 6.49 -15.98
N ILE A 115 2.23 7.38 -15.05
CA ILE A 115 1.28 8.06 -14.15
C ILE A 115 0.22 8.85 -14.90
N ALA A 116 0.58 9.47 -16.03
CA ALA A 116 -0.39 10.17 -16.85
C ALA A 116 -1.46 9.21 -17.40
N ASN A 117 -1.07 8.00 -17.81
CA ASN A 117 -2.00 6.98 -18.27
C ASN A 117 -2.83 6.43 -17.10
N PHE A 118 -2.19 6.10 -15.98
CA PHE A 118 -2.88 5.58 -14.78
C PHE A 118 -3.93 6.54 -14.26
N ARG A 119 -3.68 7.86 -14.25
CA ARG A 119 -4.69 8.86 -13.89
C ARG A 119 -5.97 8.73 -14.71
N ARG A 120 -5.84 8.53 -16.02
CA ARG A 120 -6.98 8.37 -16.93
C ARG A 120 -7.68 7.04 -16.71
N ARG A 121 -6.91 5.94 -16.58
CA ARG A 121 -7.47 4.60 -16.33
C ARG A 121 -8.22 4.55 -15.00
N VAL A 122 -7.64 5.06 -13.91
CA VAL A 122 -8.31 5.13 -12.60
C VAL A 122 -9.59 5.95 -12.67
N ALA A 123 -9.56 7.13 -13.30
CA ALA A 123 -10.76 7.94 -13.47
C ALA A 123 -11.85 7.20 -14.26
N LEU A 124 -11.49 6.55 -15.37
CA LEU A 124 -12.41 5.71 -16.13
C LEU A 124 -12.95 4.54 -15.31
N SER A 125 -12.10 3.89 -14.52
CA SER A 125 -12.50 2.77 -13.67
C SER A 125 -13.53 3.19 -12.64
N ILE A 126 -13.32 4.35 -12.00
CA ILE A 126 -14.25 4.92 -11.01
C ILE A 126 -15.58 5.28 -11.68
N ILE A 127 -15.55 5.99 -12.82
CA ILE A 127 -16.74 6.42 -13.54
C ILE A 127 -17.58 5.23 -13.99
N ASN A 128 -16.93 4.17 -14.48
CA ASN A 128 -17.61 2.99 -15.00
C ASN A 128 -17.96 1.96 -13.91
N GLY A 129 -17.48 2.14 -12.68
CA GLY A 129 -17.68 1.18 -11.59
C GLY A 129 -17.02 -0.18 -11.82
N ARG A 130 -15.99 -0.26 -12.68
CA ARG A 130 -15.25 -1.49 -13.00
C ARG A 130 -13.80 -1.16 -13.33
N ILE A 131 -12.88 -2.10 -13.16
CA ILE A 131 -11.50 -1.91 -13.60
C ILE A 131 -11.47 -1.77 -15.13
N ALA A 132 -10.82 -0.72 -15.63
CA ALA A 132 -10.66 -0.46 -17.05
C ALA A 132 -9.61 -1.41 -17.66
N ASP A 133 -10.02 -2.11 -18.72
CA ASP A 133 -9.17 -3.01 -19.51
C ASP A 133 -7.97 -2.27 -20.13
#